data_AF-A0A232F868-F1
#
_entry.id   AF-A0A232F868-F1
#
_cell.length_a   1.000
_cell.length_b   1.000
_cell.length_c   1.000
_cell.angle_alpha   90.00
_cell.angle_beta   90.00
_cell.angle_gamma   90.00
#
_symmetry.space_group_name_H-M   'P 1'
#
loop_
_entity.id
_entity.type
_entity.pdbx_description
1 polymer ?
#
loop_
_entity_poly.entity_id
_entity_poly.type
_entity_poly.pdbx_seq_one_letter_code
_entity_poly.pdbx_strand_id
1 'polypeptide(L)'
;MAGRALAAILLLDAILSCLGQKPLNLGGIRKRDVYIAGLFPYATHVPESIVGRGVMPSALLAIDHVNENQNILRNYRLHMWWNDTQVSQLCLL
;
A
#
# COMPACT_ATOMS: atom_id res chain seq x y z
N MET A 1 44.81 25.65 -12.69
CA MET A 1 44.71 24.65 -11.60
C MET A 1 43.40 24.75 -10.80
N ALA A 2 42.85 25.96 -10.58
CA ALA A 2 41.61 26.16 -9.81
C ALA A 2 40.33 25.52 -10.42
N GLY A 3 40.16 25.55 -11.75
CA GLY A 3 38.93 25.03 -12.38
C GLY A 3 38.72 23.52 -12.25
N ARG A 4 39.80 22.72 -12.21
CA ARG A 4 39.72 21.27 -12.01
C ARG A 4 39.40 20.91 -10.55
N ALA A 5 39.86 21.74 -9.60
CA ALA A 5 39.53 21.59 -8.19
C ALA A 5 38.05 21.90 -7.92
N LEU A 6 37.51 22.96 -8.52
CA LEU A 6 36.08 23.31 -8.44
C LEU A 6 35.18 22.20 -9.01
N ALA A 7 35.53 21.64 -10.15
CA ALA A 7 34.78 20.51 -10.73
C ALA A 7 34.80 19.27 -9.83
N ALA A 8 35.94 18.98 -9.18
CA ALA A 8 36.05 17.85 -8.26
C ALA A 8 35.19 18.03 -6.99
N ILE A 9 35.09 19.26 -6.47
CA ILE A 9 34.26 19.59 -5.30
C ILE A 9 32.78 19.39 -5.64
N LEU A 10 32.33 19.91 -6.78
CA LEU A 10 30.93 19.76 -7.24
C LEU A 10 30.55 18.29 -7.49
N LEU A 11 31.48 17.48 -8.00
CA LEU A 11 31.27 16.05 -8.19
C LEU A 11 31.17 15.31 -6.84
N LEU A 12 31.94 15.72 -5.84
CA LEU A 12 31.89 15.12 -4.50
C LEU A 12 30.57 15.46 -3.79
N ASP A 13 30.09 16.70 -3.90
CA ASP A 13 28.79 17.11 -3.36
C ASP A 13 27.62 16.41 -4.06
N ALA A 14 27.71 16.17 -5.37
CA ALA A 14 26.72 15.40 -6.12
C ALA A 14 26.67 13.93 -5.66
N ILE A 15 27.82 13.31 -5.44
CA ILE A 15 27.89 11.92 -4.93
C ILE A 15 27.33 11.85 -3.50
N LEU A 16 27.64 12.83 -2.64
CA LEU A 16 27.17 12.87 -1.26
C LEU A 16 25.65 13.10 -1.17
N SER A 17 25.08 13.91 -2.06
CA SER A 17 23.63 14.11 -2.17
C SER A 17 22.89 12.91 -2.74
N CYS A 18 23.51 12.11 -3.63
CA CYS A 18 22.98 10.82 -4.08
C CYS A 18 22.99 9.74 -2.98
N LEU A 19 23.98 9.78 -2.08
CA LEU A 19 24.04 8.91 -0.89
C LEU A 19 23.04 9.32 0.20
N GLY A 20 22.45 10.51 0.08
CA GLY A 20 21.43 11.09 0.97
C GLY A 20 20.01 10.53 0.80
N GLN A 21 19.84 9.35 0.20
CA GLN A 21 18.61 8.60 0.41
C GLN A 21 18.57 8.21 1.89
N LYS A 22 17.81 8.98 2.70
CA LYS A 22 17.57 8.72 4.12
C LYS A 22 17.42 7.21 4.33
N PRO A 23 18.28 6.56 5.13
CA PRO A 23 18.12 5.13 5.38
C PRO A 23 16.71 4.90 5.92
N LEU A 24 16.01 3.95 5.30
CA LEU A 24 14.66 3.53 5.63
C LEU A 24 14.55 3.20 7.13
N ASN A 25 14.21 4.18 7.95
CA ASN A 25 13.78 4.07 9.35
C ASN A 25 14.62 3.07 10.19
N LEU A 26 15.84 3.47 10.55
CA LEU A 26 16.65 2.80 11.57
C LEU A 26 16.28 3.34 12.97
N GLY A 27 14.99 3.34 13.30
CA GLY A 27 14.45 3.97 14.50
C GLY A 27 13.15 3.32 14.97
N GLY A 28 13.27 2.15 15.59
CA GLY A 28 12.15 1.39 16.15
C GLY A 28 11.44 0.50 15.13
N ILE A 29 11.07 -0.71 15.56
CA ILE A 29 10.32 -1.71 14.77
C ILE A 29 8.87 -1.23 14.59
N ARG A 30 8.67 -0.09 13.93
CA ARG A 30 7.34 0.38 13.57
C ARG A 30 7.03 -0.14 12.17
N LYS A 31 6.12 -1.11 12.11
CA LYS A 31 5.54 -1.56 10.84
C LYS A 31 4.90 -0.35 10.13
N ARG A 32 5.07 -0.27 8.82
CA ARG A 32 4.50 0.79 7.98
C ARG A 32 3.15 0.35 7.45
N ASP A 33 2.17 1.24 7.51
CA ASP A 33 0.84 0.91 7.03
C ASP A 33 0.75 1.02 5.50
N VAL A 34 0.12 0.04 4.86
CA VAL A 34 -0.25 0.03 3.44
C VAL A 34 -1.75 -0.17 3.37
N TYR A 35 -2.42 0.64 2.55
CA TYR A 35 -3.86 0.61 2.39
C TYR A 35 -4.22 0.13 0.99
N ILE A 36 -5.16 -0.79 0.92
CA ILE A 36 -5.85 -1.16 -0.31
C ILE A 36 -7.33 -0.76 -0.21
N ALA A 37 -7.93 -0.44 -1.35
CA ALA A 37 -9.36 -0.18 -1.44
C ALA A 37 -10.11 -1.46 -1.82
N GLY A 38 -11.24 -1.70 -1.17
CA GLY A 38 -12.19 -2.77 -1.53
C GLY A 38 -13.53 -2.18 -1.93
N LEU A 39 -14.08 -2.58 -3.07
CA LEU A 39 -15.40 -2.17 -3.50
C LEU A 39 -16.22 -3.42 -3.73
N PHE A 40 -17.25 -3.62 -2.92
CA PHE A 40 -18.06 -4.84 -2.94
C PHE A 40 -19.55 -4.48 -3.03
N PRO A 41 -20.36 -5.18 -3.83
CA PRO A 41 -21.81 -5.06 -3.76
C PRO A 41 -22.28 -5.68 -2.45
N TYR A 42 -22.71 -4.86 -1.48
CA TYR A 42 -23.06 -5.34 -0.15
C TYR A 42 -24.51 -5.02 0.26
N ALA A 43 -25.12 -4.07 -0.45
CA ALA A 43 -26.50 -3.65 -0.22
C ALA A 43 -27.51 -4.80 -0.32
N THR A 44 -28.41 -4.91 0.66
CA THR A 44 -29.41 -6.00 0.74
C THR A 44 -30.42 -6.01 -0.40
N HIS A 45 -30.64 -4.87 -1.05
CA HIS A 45 -31.58 -4.71 -2.16
C HIS A 45 -30.99 -5.10 -3.53
N VAL A 46 -29.69 -5.43 -3.58
CA VAL A 46 -29.00 -5.79 -4.82
C VAL A 46 -28.84 -7.32 -4.86
N PRO A 47 -29.37 -8.05 -5.85
CA PRO A 47 -29.25 -9.51 -5.89
C PRO A 47 -27.81 -10.01 -5.93
N GLU A 48 -26.92 -9.27 -6.58
CA GLU A 48 -25.49 -9.55 -6.68
C GLU A 48 -24.77 -9.41 -5.33
N SER A 49 -25.43 -8.84 -4.31
CA SER A 49 -24.87 -8.69 -2.96
C SER A 49 -24.55 -10.01 -2.27
N ILE A 50 -25.11 -11.14 -2.74
CA ILE A 50 -24.72 -12.46 -2.23
C ILE A 50 -23.22 -12.70 -2.46
N VAL A 51 -22.69 -12.22 -3.59
CA VAL A 51 -21.28 -12.40 -3.97
C VAL A 51 -20.42 -11.51 -3.09
N GLY A 52 -20.77 -10.23 -2.95
CA GLY A 52 -20.01 -9.33 -2.06
C GLY A 52 -20.02 -9.77 -0.60
N ARG A 53 -21.13 -10.36 -0.12
CA ARG A 53 -21.20 -10.98 1.23
C ARG A 53 -20.29 -12.19 1.41
N GLY A 54 -19.91 -12.88 0.35
CA GLY A 54 -18.90 -13.95 0.40
C GLY A 54 -17.46 -13.44 0.20
N VAL A 55 -17.27 -12.53 -0.75
CA VAL A 55 -15.94 -12.04 -1.15
C VAL A 55 -15.33 -11.10 -0.11
N MET A 56 -16.10 -10.14 0.42
CA MET A 56 -15.60 -9.17 1.40
C MET A 56 -14.98 -9.84 2.65
N PRO A 57 -15.65 -10.77 3.35
CA PRO A 57 -15.03 -11.44 4.50
C PRO A 57 -13.84 -12.33 4.08
N SER A 58 -13.87 -12.92 2.89
CA SER A 58 -12.74 -13.68 2.36
C SER A 58 -11.50 -12.79 2.15
N ALA A 59 -11.70 -11.55 1.68
CA ALA A 59 -10.62 -10.58 1.53
C ALA A 59 -10.05 -10.13 2.89
N LEU A 60 -10.89 -9.95 3.91
CA LEU A 60 -10.44 -9.66 5.28
C LEU A 60 -9.58 -10.81 5.84
N LEU A 61 -10.02 -12.05 5.69
CA LEU A 61 -9.25 -13.22 6.11
C LEU A 61 -7.90 -13.34 5.39
N ALA A 62 -7.85 -13.01 4.10
CA ALA A 62 -6.60 -12.98 3.35
C ALA A 62 -5.63 -11.90 3.86
N ILE A 63 -6.15 -10.72 4.23
CA ILE A 63 -5.34 -9.65 4.82
C ILE A 63 -4.77 -10.07 6.18
N ASP A 64 -5.57 -10.72 7.02
CA ASP A 64 -5.11 -11.25 8.31
C ASP A 64 -3.99 -12.28 8.09
N HIS A 65 -4.18 -13.21 7.15
CA HIS A 65 -3.16 -14.20 6.80
C HIS A 65 -1.84 -13.57 6.32
N VAL A 66 -1.92 -12.52 5.48
CA VAL A 66 -0.74 -11.78 5.02
C VAL A 66 -0.03 -11.09 6.18
N ASN A 67 -0.78 -10.46 7.09
CA ASN A 67 -0.23 -9.73 8.23
C ASN A 67 0.43 -10.63 9.29
N GLU A 68 -0.03 -11.87 9.42
CA GLU A 68 0.55 -12.89 10.29
C GLU A 68 1.85 -13.49 9.72
N ASN A 69 2.00 -13.54 8.39
CA ASN A 69 3.15 -14.13 7.73
C ASN A 69 4.37 -13.19 7.74
N GLN A 70 5.42 -13.54 8.48
CA GLN A 70 6.63 -12.73 8.61
C GLN A 70 7.49 -12.65 7.33
N ASN A 71 7.24 -13.52 6.35
CA ASN A 71 7.97 -13.56 5.08
C ASN A 71 7.31 -12.70 3.99
N ILE A 72 6.08 -12.23 4.20
CA ILE A 72 5.33 -11.40 3.26
C ILE A 72 5.22 -9.99 3.82
N LEU A 73 5.45 -8.97 2.97
CA LEU A 73 5.35 -7.55 3.37
C LEU A 73 6.08 -7.24 4.69
N ARG A 74 7.31 -7.73 4.83
CA ARG A 74 8.10 -7.56 6.06
C ARG A 74 8.24 -6.09 6.44
N ASN A 75 7.98 -5.76 7.70
CA ASN A 75 7.92 -4.40 8.25
C ASN A 75 6.79 -3.53 7.69
N TYR A 76 5.79 -4.13 7.05
CA TYR A 76 4.54 -3.47 6.70
C TYR A 76 3.36 -4.11 7.44
N ARG A 77 2.25 -3.38 7.51
CA ARG A 77 0.95 -3.86 7.94
C ARG A 77 -0.07 -3.46 6.89
N LEU A 78 -0.72 -4.46 6.30
CA LEU A 78 -1.72 -4.28 5.27
C LEU A 78 -3.08 -4.01 5.93
N HIS A 79 -3.78 -3.00 5.42
CA HIS A 79 -5.14 -2.65 5.82
C HIS A 79 -6.00 -2.52 4.57
N MET A 80 -7.30 -2.79 4.69
CA MET A 80 -8.26 -2.53 3.63
C MET A 80 -9.32 -1.57 4.11
N TRP A 81 -9.54 -0.51 3.33
CA TRP A 81 -10.73 0.31 3.43
C TRP A 81 -11.70 -0.17 2.36
N TRP A 82 -12.84 -0.70 2.79
CA TRP A 82 -13.87 -1.14 1.86
C TRP A 82 -15.15 -0.33 1.95
N ASN A 83 -15.85 -0.18 0.82
CA ASN A 83 -17.16 0.47 0.71
C ASN A 83 -18.14 -0.40 -0.08
N ASP A 84 -19.42 -0.26 0.26
CA ASP A 84 -20.53 -0.82 -0.51
C ASP A 84 -20.75 0.00 -1.79
N THR A 85 -20.77 -0.67 -2.93
CA THR A 85 -20.96 -0.03 -4.24
C THR A 85 -22.41 0.33 -4.54
N GLN A 86 -23.38 -0.23 -3.82
CA GLN A 86 -24.82 0.02 -4.02
C GLN A 86 -25.27 -0.12 -5.49
N VAL A 87 -24.71 -1.11 -6.22
CA VAL A 87 -24.98 -1.29 -7.66
C VAL A 87 -26.48 -1.43 -7.88
N SER A 88 -27.08 -0.44 -8.54
CA SER A 88 -28.48 -0.49 -8.91
C SER A 88 -28.63 -1.37 -10.16
N GLN A 89 -29.59 -2.30 -10.15
CA GLN A 89 -29.89 -3.13 -11.33
C GLN A 89 -30.25 -2.31 -12.59
N LEU A 90 -30.61 -1.03 -12.41
CA LEU A 90 -30.96 -0.10 -13.49
C LEU A 90 -29.83 0.17 -14.50
N CYS A 91 -28.57 -0.16 -14.18
CA CYS A 91 -27.46 0.03 -15.11
C CYS A 91 -27.33 -1.08 -16.17
N LEU A 92 -28.13 -2.16 -16.09
CA LEU A 92 -28.12 -3.31 -17.01
C LEU A 92 -29.40 -3.46 -17.86
N LEU A 93 -30.33 -2.50 -17.79
CA LEU A 93 -31.52 -2.39 -18.65
C LEU A 93 -31.49 -1.06 -19.42
#